data_AF-A0AAV5QJN4-F1
#
_entry.id   AF-A0AAV5QJN4-F1
#
_cell.length_a   1.000
_cell.length_b   1.000
_cell.length_c   1.000
_cell.angle_alpha   90.00
_cell.angle_beta   90.00
_cell.angle_gamma   90.00
#
_symmetry.space_group_name_H-M   'P 1'
#
loop_
_entity.id
_entity.type
_entity.pdbx_description
1 polymer ?
#
loop_
_entity_poly.entity_id
_entity_poly.type
_entity_poly.pdbx_seq_one_letter_code
_entity_poly.pdbx_strand_id
1 'polypeptide(L)'
;MVRVSGSRQSLERARKRSKVSKPRVKQEDRDSDNHSDSGIRRHHPADPVQGSQKKRRYRPGTLALREIRKYQKSTDLLLRKLPFSRLVREIATDYMGDKDAIRWQSVALQALQEAAEAFLVNLFEDTNLCAIHAKRVTIMQKDIQLARRIRGQF
;
A
#
# COMPACT_ATOMS: atom_id res chain seq x y z
N MET A 1 34.60 -27.32 -34.91
CA MET A 1 35.35 -27.42 -36.18
C MET A 1 34.26 -27.46 -37.26
N VAL A 2 33.96 -26.46 -38.10
CA VAL A 2 34.75 -25.45 -38.83
C VAL A 2 33.87 -24.20 -39.09
N ARG A 3 34.48 -23.00 -39.07
CA ARG A 3 33.93 -21.68 -39.51
C ARG A 3 34.17 -21.48 -41.00
N VAL A 4 33.25 -20.79 -41.70
CA VAL A 4 33.46 -19.89 -42.89
C VAL A 4 32.14 -19.07 -43.00
N SER A 5 31.96 -17.76 -42.83
CA SER A 5 32.60 -16.48 -43.25
C SER A 5 31.81 -15.74 -44.37
N GLY A 6 31.74 -14.39 -44.26
CA GLY A 6 31.29 -13.44 -45.28
C GLY A 6 29.88 -12.85 -45.04
N SER A 7 29.57 -11.56 -45.19
CA SER A 7 30.31 -10.39 -45.65
C SER A 7 29.57 -9.09 -45.25
N ARG A 8 30.32 -8.00 -45.15
CA ARG A 8 29.95 -6.61 -44.82
C ARG A 8 29.05 -5.94 -45.87
N GLN A 9 28.18 -5.01 -45.45
CA GLN A 9 27.76 -3.77 -46.17
C GLN A 9 27.08 -2.81 -45.14
N SER A 10 27.74 -1.72 -44.72
CA SER A 10 27.54 -0.29 -45.11
C SER A 10 26.35 0.40 -44.40
N LEU A 11 26.51 1.24 -43.36
CA LEU A 11 26.87 2.68 -43.31
C LEU A 11 26.00 3.65 -44.15
N GLU A 12 25.08 4.36 -43.49
CA GLU A 12 24.65 5.76 -43.78
C GLU A 12 23.78 6.31 -42.61
N ARG A 13 24.31 7.15 -41.69
CA ARG A 13 24.18 8.63 -41.59
C ARG A 13 22.73 9.17 -41.70
N ALA A 14 22.17 9.72 -40.62
CA ALA A 14 21.98 11.17 -40.32
C ALA A 14 20.47 11.42 -40.10
N ARG A 15 19.91 12.31 -39.26
CA ARG A 15 20.34 13.53 -38.57
C ARG A 15 19.33 13.80 -37.43
N LYS A 16 19.83 14.25 -36.26
CA LYS A 16 19.04 14.88 -35.20
C LYS A 16 18.39 16.17 -35.73
N ARG A 17 17.13 16.43 -35.36
CA ARG A 17 16.51 17.77 -35.45
C ARG A 17 16.01 18.18 -34.08
N SER A 18 16.87 18.92 -33.37
CA SER A 18 16.50 19.87 -32.33
C SER A 18 15.82 21.08 -33.01
N LYS A 19 14.66 21.52 -32.51
CA LYS A 19 14.08 22.80 -32.92
C LYS A 19 14.52 23.89 -31.93
N VAL A 20 15.17 24.88 -32.51
CA VAL A 20 15.76 26.08 -31.92
C VAL A 20 14.66 27.07 -31.53
N SER A 21 14.85 27.68 -30.36
CA SER A 21 14.11 28.78 -29.74
C SER A 21 14.31 30.10 -30.48
N LYS A 22 13.22 30.88 -30.67
CA LYS A 22 13.25 32.24 -31.25
C LYS A 22 13.73 33.29 -30.22
N PRO A 23 14.35 34.40 -30.67
CA PRO A 23 14.96 35.40 -29.78
C PRO A 23 13.95 36.40 -29.21
N ARG A 24 14.22 36.87 -27.98
CA ARG A 24 13.43 37.85 -27.22
C ARG A 24 14.02 39.25 -27.45
N VAL A 25 13.21 40.17 -27.94
CA VAL A 25 13.54 41.60 -28.05
C VAL A 25 13.51 42.24 -26.65
N LYS A 26 14.55 43.00 -26.30
CA LYS A 26 14.63 43.87 -25.12
C LYS A 26 14.00 45.23 -25.45
N GLN A 27 13.22 45.77 -24.53
CA GLN A 27 13.01 47.22 -24.42
C GLN A 27 12.86 47.57 -22.93
N GLU A 28 13.67 48.51 -22.47
CA GLU A 28 13.76 49.02 -21.10
C GLU A 28 12.85 50.26 -20.90
N ASP A 29 12.24 50.29 -19.72
CA ASP A 29 11.89 51.37 -18.78
C ASP A 29 11.19 52.67 -19.23
N ARG A 30 10.02 52.91 -18.61
CA ARG A 30 9.62 54.23 -18.03
C ARG A 30 8.74 54.03 -16.80
N ASP A 31 9.21 54.54 -15.67
CA ASP A 31 8.45 54.74 -14.42
C ASP A 31 7.39 55.84 -14.57
N SER A 32 6.21 55.67 -13.95
CA SER A 32 5.46 56.75 -13.29
C SER A 32 4.39 56.19 -12.34
N ASP A 33 4.42 56.69 -11.11
CA ASP A 33 3.57 56.35 -9.97
C ASP A 33 2.09 56.77 -10.06
N ASN A 34 1.29 56.04 -9.27
CA ASN A 34 0.06 56.43 -8.57
C ASN A 34 -1.23 56.79 -9.33
N HIS A 35 -2.21 55.87 -9.29
CA HIS A 35 -3.47 56.18 -8.61
C HIS A 35 -4.19 54.94 -8.06
N SER A 36 -4.74 55.13 -6.87
CA SER A 36 -5.60 54.27 -6.08
C SER A 36 -6.73 53.59 -6.85
N ASP A 37 -6.93 52.29 -6.64
CA ASP A 37 -8.29 51.75 -6.53
C ASP A 37 -8.33 50.47 -5.69
N SER A 38 -9.22 50.51 -4.70
CA SER A 38 -9.71 49.40 -3.92
C SER A 38 -10.19 48.25 -4.80
N GLY A 39 -9.55 47.08 -4.69
CA GLY A 39 -9.97 45.92 -5.47
C GLY A 39 -9.64 44.64 -4.75
N ILE A 40 -10.61 44.10 -4.01
CA ILE A 40 -10.78 42.64 -3.87
C ILE A 40 -10.39 42.04 -5.21
N ARG A 41 -9.42 41.10 -5.23
CA ARG A 41 -9.12 40.29 -6.41
C ARG A 41 -10.37 39.50 -6.74
N ARG A 42 -11.32 40.14 -7.43
CA ARG A 42 -12.51 39.52 -7.97
C ARG A 42 -11.97 38.59 -9.01
N HIS A 43 -12.02 37.28 -8.71
CA HIS A 43 -11.89 36.24 -9.71
C HIS A 43 -12.69 36.69 -10.93
N HIS A 44 -12.00 36.96 -12.04
CA HIS A 44 -12.68 37.20 -13.29
C HIS A 44 -13.42 35.90 -13.62
N PRO A 45 -14.72 35.93 -13.98
CA PRO A 45 -15.50 34.73 -14.33
C PRO A 45 -14.94 33.93 -15.52
N ALA A 46 -13.84 34.39 -16.12
CA ALA A 46 -13.21 33.83 -17.31
C ALA A 46 -11.81 33.23 -17.03
N ASP A 47 -11.29 33.26 -15.81
CA ASP A 47 -10.09 32.49 -15.49
C ASP A 47 -10.45 31.00 -15.50
N PRO A 48 -9.84 30.16 -16.35
CA PRO A 48 -10.07 28.73 -16.29
C PRO A 48 -9.51 28.25 -14.95
N VAL A 49 -10.40 28.10 -13.96
CA VAL A 49 -10.13 27.34 -12.75
C VAL A 49 -9.68 25.98 -13.24
N GLN A 50 -8.37 25.71 -13.17
CA GLN A 50 -7.81 24.42 -13.51
C GLN A 50 -8.53 23.43 -12.60
N GLY A 51 -9.53 22.75 -13.17
CA GLY A 51 -10.49 21.96 -12.41
C GLY A 51 -9.70 20.99 -11.56
N SER A 52 -9.90 21.06 -10.24
CA SER A 52 -9.29 20.16 -9.28
C SER A 52 -9.54 18.74 -9.77
N GLN A 53 -8.50 18.07 -10.27
CA GLN A 53 -8.60 16.74 -10.86
C GLN A 53 -9.32 15.84 -9.87
N LYS A 54 -10.52 15.34 -10.23
CA LYS A 54 -11.32 14.49 -9.35
C LYS A 54 -10.45 13.30 -8.93
N LYS A 55 -10.23 13.12 -7.62
CA LYS A 55 -9.45 11.99 -7.10
C LYS A 55 -10.09 10.69 -7.61
N ARG A 56 -9.34 9.91 -8.40
CA ARG A 56 -9.85 8.68 -8.99
C ARG A 56 -10.11 7.64 -7.89
N ARG A 57 -11.36 7.18 -7.78
CA ARG A 57 -11.75 6.10 -6.86
C ARG A 57 -11.47 4.74 -7.47
N TYR A 58 -10.89 3.83 -6.69
CA TYR A 58 -10.73 2.43 -7.09
C TYR A 58 -12.07 1.69 -7.03
N ARG A 59 -12.28 0.72 -7.93
CA ARG A 59 -13.45 -0.16 -7.87
C ARG A 59 -13.40 -1.02 -6.59
N PRO A 60 -14.55 -1.35 -5.98
CA PRO A 60 -14.59 -2.30 -4.87
C PRO A 60 -13.81 -3.59 -5.19
N GLY A 61 -13.07 -4.11 -4.21
CA GLY A 61 -12.19 -5.28 -4.37
C GLY A 61 -10.82 -4.99 -4.99
N THR A 62 -10.62 -3.88 -5.72
CA THR A 62 -9.33 -3.59 -6.37
C THR A 62 -8.20 -3.38 -5.35
N LEU A 63 -8.49 -2.65 -4.27
CA LEU A 63 -7.51 -2.43 -3.20
C LEU A 63 -7.30 -3.68 -2.35
N ALA A 64 -8.37 -4.42 -2.04
CA ALA A 64 -8.28 -5.69 -1.32
C ALA A 64 -7.39 -6.71 -2.05
N LEU A 65 -7.56 -6.88 -3.37
CA LEU A 65 -6.72 -7.77 -4.16
C LEU A 65 -5.25 -7.32 -4.20
N ARG A 66 -5.00 -6.01 -4.17
CA ARG A 66 -3.64 -5.46 -4.09
C ARG A 66 -3.01 -5.76 -2.72
N GLU A 67 -3.77 -5.59 -1.65
CA GLU A 67 -3.35 -5.88 -0.28
C GLU A 67 -3.05 -7.37 -0.09
N ILE A 68 -3.93 -8.26 -0.57
CA ILE A 68 -3.71 -9.72 -0.53
C ILE A 68 -2.37 -10.08 -1.19
N ARG A 69 -2.14 -9.60 -2.41
CA ARG A 69 -0.86 -9.86 -3.13
C ARG A 69 0.35 -9.27 -2.42
N LYS A 70 0.20 -8.10 -1.80
CA LYS A 70 1.28 -7.46 -1.03
C LYS A 70 1.64 -8.32 0.17
N TYR A 71 0.65 -8.70 0.98
CA TYR A 71 0.88 -9.43 2.24
C TYR A 71 1.28 -10.88 2.02
N GLN A 72 0.84 -11.53 0.93
CA GLN A 72 1.31 -12.86 0.56
C GLN A 72 2.77 -12.87 0.06
N LYS A 73 3.31 -11.73 -0.38
CA LYS A 73 4.70 -11.62 -0.83
C LYS A 73 5.68 -11.34 0.32
N SER A 74 5.21 -10.67 1.37
CA SER A 74 5.99 -10.34 2.56
C SER A 74 5.84 -11.37 3.67
N THR A 75 6.77 -11.39 4.61
CA THR A 75 6.69 -12.17 5.85
C THR A 75 6.69 -11.28 7.09
N ASP A 76 6.28 -10.02 6.93
CA ASP A 76 6.25 -9.04 8.01
C ASP A 76 5.10 -9.32 8.97
N LEU A 77 5.35 -9.17 10.27
CA LEU A 77 4.31 -9.24 11.30
C LEU A 77 3.33 -8.07 11.16
N LEU A 78 2.03 -8.37 11.19
CA LEU A 78 0.95 -7.43 10.96
C LEU A 78 0.35 -6.88 12.26
N LEU A 79 0.47 -7.61 13.38
CA LEU A 79 0.01 -7.13 14.67
C LEU A 79 1.01 -6.11 15.26
N ARG A 80 0.47 -5.07 15.88
CA ARG A 80 1.29 -4.08 16.57
C ARG A 80 1.91 -4.72 17.82
N LYS A 81 3.24 -4.65 17.93
CA LYS A 81 4.02 -5.27 19.02
C LYS A 81 3.57 -4.86 20.42
N LEU A 82 3.37 -3.55 20.66
CA LEU A 82 3.00 -3.05 22.00
C LEU A 82 1.63 -3.56 22.48
N PRO A 83 0.52 -3.40 21.73
CA PRO A 83 -0.76 -4.01 22.10
C PRO A 83 -0.69 -5.53 22.29
N PHE A 84 -0.01 -6.25 21.39
CA PHE A 84 0.14 -7.71 21.50
C PHE A 84 0.86 -8.10 22.80
N SER A 85 1.98 -7.44 23.11
CA SER A 85 2.70 -7.70 24.36
C SER A 85 1.90 -7.37 25.63
N ARG A 86 1.01 -6.37 25.59
CA ARG A 86 0.10 -6.07 26.70
C ARG A 86 -0.91 -7.19 26.89
N LEU A 87 -1.53 -7.66 25.81
CA LEU A 87 -2.46 -8.79 25.83
C LEU A 87 -1.81 -10.07 26.38
N VAL A 88 -0.60 -10.39 25.93
CA VAL A 88 0.13 -11.58 26.45
C VAL A 88 0.35 -11.49 27.96
N ARG A 89 0.71 -10.30 28.47
CA ARG A 89 0.94 -10.09 29.90
C ARG A 89 -0.36 -10.15 30.69
N GLU A 90 -1.43 -9.54 30.19
CA GLU A 90 -2.77 -9.60 30.78
C GLU A 90 -3.23 -11.05 30.96
N ILE A 91 -3.19 -11.83 29.87
CA ILE A 91 -3.53 -13.26 29.91
C ILE A 91 -2.66 -14.01 30.92
N ALA A 92 -1.35 -13.77 30.93
CA ALA A 92 -0.45 -14.47 31.84
C ALA A 92 -0.71 -14.14 33.31
N THR A 93 -1.05 -12.89 33.62
CA THR A 93 -1.48 -12.45 34.95
C THR A 93 -2.76 -13.15 35.38
N ASP A 94 -3.74 -13.31 34.49
CA ASP A 94 -4.99 -14.02 34.80
C ASP A 94 -4.76 -15.49 35.19
N TYR A 95 -3.74 -16.14 34.62
CA TYR A 95 -3.43 -17.56 34.91
C TYR A 95 -2.51 -17.76 36.12
N MET A 96 -1.50 -16.91 36.32
CA MET A 96 -0.48 -17.10 37.35
C MET A 96 -0.72 -16.25 38.62
N GLY A 97 -1.60 -15.26 38.54
CA GLY A 97 -1.88 -14.32 39.63
C GLY A 97 -0.76 -13.32 39.89
N ASP A 98 -1.07 -12.27 40.67
CA ASP A 98 -0.14 -11.17 40.96
C ASP A 98 1.09 -11.55 41.81
N LYS A 99 1.11 -12.75 42.38
CA LYS A 99 2.19 -13.19 43.30
C LYS A 99 3.47 -13.56 42.57
N ASP A 100 3.37 -14.01 41.32
CA ASP A 100 4.51 -14.40 40.49
C ASP A 100 4.63 -13.42 39.31
N ALA A 101 5.33 -12.30 39.51
CA ALA A 101 5.57 -11.33 38.44
C ALA A 101 6.46 -11.94 37.33
N ILE A 102 5.83 -12.50 36.31
CA ILE A 102 6.51 -13.14 35.16
C ILE A 102 7.35 -12.10 34.42
N ARG A 103 8.65 -12.36 34.33
CA ARG A 103 9.54 -11.61 33.45
C ARG A 103 9.52 -12.20 32.05
N TRP A 104 9.43 -11.33 31.06
CA TRP A 104 9.33 -11.73 29.65
C TRP A 104 10.60 -11.37 28.90
N GLN A 105 11.17 -12.36 28.22
CA GLN A 105 12.20 -12.12 27.22
C GLN A 105 11.57 -11.50 25.96
N SER A 106 12.28 -10.59 25.30
CA SER A 106 11.83 -9.97 24.05
C SER A 106 11.60 -11.02 22.94
N VAL A 107 12.50 -11.99 22.82
CA VAL A 107 12.40 -13.08 21.83
C VAL A 107 11.21 -13.99 22.11
N ALA A 108 10.86 -14.23 23.37
CA ALA A 108 9.68 -15.03 23.72
C ALA A 108 8.38 -14.35 23.27
N LEU A 109 8.25 -13.04 23.48
CA LEU A 109 7.11 -12.27 23.00
C LEU A 109 7.01 -12.26 21.47
N GLN A 110 8.16 -12.20 20.77
CA GLN A 110 8.19 -12.29 19.32
C GLN A 110 7.78 -13.68 18.83
N ALA A 111 8.27 -14.76 19.44
CA ALA A 111 7.90 -16.13 19.08
C ALA A 111 6.39 -16.39 19.28
N LEU A 112 5.82 -15.88 20.38
CA LEU A 112 4.37 -15.94 20.60
C LEU A 112 3.60 -15.18 19.52
N GLN A 113 4.09 -14.02 19.10
CA GLN A 113 3.47 -13.23 18.04
C GLN A 113 3.53 -13.96 16.69
N GLU A 114 4.69 -14.50 16.32
CA GLU A 114 4.88 -15.28 15.10
C GLU A 114 3.93 -16.49 15.06
N ALA A 115 3.86 -17.26 16.15
CA ALA A 115 2.96 -18.41 16.25
C ALA A 115 1.48 -18.01 16.16
N ALA A 116 1.08 -16.92 16.84
CA ALA A 116 -0.30 -16.44 16.84
C ALA A 116 -0.73 -15.94 15.44
N GLU A 117 0.12 -15.17 14.76
CA GLU A 117 -0.19 -14.68 13.41
C GLU A 117 -0.23 -15.82 12.39
N ALA A 118 0.71 -16.76 12.44
CA ALA A 118 0.70 -17.94 11.59
C ALA A 118 -0.58 -18.77 11.78
N PHE A 119 -1.00 -18.97 13.04
CA PHE A 119 -2.25 -19.65 13.36
C PHE A 119 -3.47 -18.95 12.74
N LEU A 120 -3.56 -17.62 12.91
CA LEU A 120 -4.69 -16.84 12.39
C LEU A 120 -4.73 -16.83 10.86
N VAL A 121 -3.58 -16.72 10.18
CA VAL A 121 -3.51 -16.81 8.70
C VAL A 121 -4.02 -18.16 8.23
N ASN A 122 -3.53 -19.26 8.80
CA ASN A 122 -3.98 -20.61 8.46
C ASN A 122 -5.47 -20.80 8.72
N LEU A 123 -6.01 -20.22 9.80
CA LEU A 123 -7.45 -20.27 10.10
C LEU A 123 -8.26 -19.48 9.08
N PHE A 124 -7.78 -18.31 8.63
CA PHE A 124 -8.46 -17.51 7.62
C PHE A 124 -8.44 -18.17 6.24
N GLU A 125 -7.42 -18.95 5.89
CA GLU A 125 -7.39 -19.75 4.66
C GLU A 125 -8.54 -20.76 4.63
N ASP A 126 -8.70 -21.56 5.69
CA ASP A 126 -9.80 -22.53 5.79
C ASP A 126 -11.17 -21.85 5.86
N THR A 127 -11.26 -20.74 6.59
CA THR A 127 -12.49 -19.93 6.70
C THR A 127 -12.90 -19.40 5.32
N ASN A 128 -11.93 -18.98 4.50
CA ASN A 128 -12.18 -18.52 3.14
C ASN A 128 -12.67 -19.66 2.24
N LEU A 129 -12.11 -20.87 2.37
CA LEU A 129 -12.63 -22.06 1.66
C LEU A 129 -14.07 -22.38 2.06
N CYS A 130 -14.43 -22.25 3.34
CA CYS A 130 -15.81 -22.43 3.81
C CYS A 130 -16.77 -21.38 3.22
N ALA A 131 -16.34 -20.12 3.13
CA ALA A 131 -17.13 -19.06 2.52
C ALA A 131 -17.38 -19.30 1.02
N ILE A 132 -16.33 -19.72 0.29
CA ILE A 132 -16.41 -20.07 -1.13
C ILE A 132 -17.31 -21.29 -1.35
N HIS A 133 -17.21 -22.31 -0.49
CA HIS A 133 -18.08 -23.48 -0.52
C HIS A 133 -19.57 -23.09 -0.40
N ALA A 134 -19.86 -22.06 0.39
CA ALA A 134 -21.19 -21.47 0.54
C ALA A 134 -21.54 -20.40 -0.50
N LYS A 135 -20.81 -20.31 -1.62
CA LYS A 135 -21.01 -19.34 -2.73
C LYS A 135 -20.93 -17.86 -2.31
N ARG A 136 -20.13 -17.54 -1.28
CA ARG A 136 -19.89 -16.17 -0.80
C ARG A 136 -18.43 -15.77 -0.98
N VAL A 137 -18.19 -14.45 -0.99
CA VAL A 137 -16.85 -13.84 -1.00
C VAL A 137 -16.49 -13.25 0.36
N THR A 138 -17.48 -12.91 1.17
CA THR A 138 -17.30 -12.38 2.53
C THR A 138 -17.34 -13.51 3.56
N ILE A 139 -16.25 -13.64 4.32
CA ILE A 139 -16.18 -14.55 5.47
C ILE A 139 -17.10 -14.09 6.60
N MET A 140 -17.69 -15.05 7.31
CA MET A 140 -18.63 -14.84 8.41
C MET A 140 -18.23 -15.69 9.62
N GLN A 141 -18.78 -15.38 10.80
CA GLN A 141 -18.49 -16.13 12.04
C GLN A 141 -18.77 -17.64 11.90
N LYS A 142 -19.84 -18.01 11.19
CA LYS A 142 -20.19 -19.41 10.91
C LYS A 142 -19.10 -20.15 10.11
N ASP A 143 -18.35 -19.46 9.26
CA ASP A 143 -17.27 -20.05 8.47
C ASP A 143 -16.08 -20.38 9.38
N ILE A 144 -15.78 -19.50 10.35
CA ILE A 144 -14.72 -19.72 11.35
C ILE A 144 -15.10 -20.88 12.26
N GLN A 145 -16.34 -20.91 12.75
CA GLN A 145 -16.84 -21.98 13.60
C GLN A 145 -16.78 -23.33 12.88
N LEU A 146 -17.18 -23.37 11.61
CA LEU A 146 -17.09 -24.57 10.78
C LEU A 146 -15.64 -25.02 10.58
N ALA A 147 -14.73 -24.10 10.21
CA ALA A 147 -13.32 -24.40 10.02
C ALA A 147 -12.67 -24.97 11.29
N ARG A 148 -12.92 -24.35 12.45
CA ARG A 148 -12.44 -24.87 13.75
C ARG A 148 -13.00 -26.25 14.06
N ARG A 149 -14.25 -26.53 13.65
CA ARG A 149 -14.94 -27.79 13.97
C ARG A 149 -14.35 -28.94 13.18
N ILE A 150 -14.05 -28.68 11.90
CA ILE A 150 -13.40 -29.66 11.02
C ILE A 150 -11.95 -29.91 11.47
N ARG A 151 -11.23 -28.88 11.95
CA ARG A 151 -9.88 -29.02 12.51
C ARG A 151 -9.79 -29.78 13.83
N GLY A 152 -10.92 -30.07 14.50
CA GLY A 152 -10.91 -30.71 15.82
C GLY A 152 -10.41 -29.79 16.95
N GLN A 153 -10.50 -28.47 16.79
CA GLN A 153 -10.10 -27.48 17.80
C GLN A 153 -11.29 -27.05 18.65
N PHE A 154 -11.80 -27.99 19.44
CA PHE A 154 -12.91 -27.83 20.38
C PHE A 154 -12.69 -28.68 21.62
#